data_AF-A0A955TDE0-F1
#
_entry.id   AF-A0A955TDE0-F1
#
_cell.length_a   1.000
_cell.length_b   1.000
_cell.length_c   1.000
_cell.angle_alpha   90.00
_cell.angle_beta   90.00
_cell.angle_gamma   90.00
#
_symmetry.space_group_name_H-M   'P 1'
#
loop_
_entity.id
_entity.type
_entity.pdbx_description
1 polymer ?
#
loop_
_entity_poly.entity_id
_entity_poly.type
_entity_poly.pdbx_seq_one_letter_code
_entity_poly.pdbx_strand_id
1 'polypeptide(L)' 'MTIGNKSNYQHVFPVVRFDFPINEEDPWNSISIVKVFENEDEATSEAARLNELNGKKGCHYSSTISRLIPKSKPISN' A
#
# COMPACT_ATOMS: atom_id res chain seq x y z
N MET A 1 22.25 14.14 -20.00
CA MET A 1 22.94 12.93 -19.51
C MET A 1 22.16 12.42 -18.31
N THR A 2 21.13 11.62 -18.54
CA THR A 2 20.25 11.13 -17.48
C THR A 2 20.95 9.94 -16.86
N ILE A 3 21.48 10.11 -15.65
CA ILE A 3 22.04 9.00 -14.85
C ILE A 3 20.83 8.16 -14.42
N GLY A 4 20.40 7.27 -15.32
CA GLY A 4 19.28 6.36 -15.07
C GLY A 4 19.64 5.49 -13.87
N ASN A 5 18.92 5.67 -12.77
CA ASN A 5 19.15 4.94 -11.55
C ASN A 5 18.87 3.44 -11.81
N LYS A 6 19.93 2.65 -12.03
CA LYS A 6 19.91 1.21 -12.36
C LYS A 6 19.61 0.34 -11.13
N SER A 7 18.62 0.69 -10.32
CA SER A 7 18.15 -0.24 -9.31
C SER A 7 17.33 -1.34 -9.99
N ASN A 8 17.70 -2.61 -9.76
CA ASN A 8 16.92 -3.79 -10.13
C ASN A 8 15.66 -3.96 -9.26
N TYR A 9 15.47 -3.07 -8.29
CA TYR A 9 14.37 -3.12 -7.36
C TYR A 9 13.50 -1.86 -7.48
N GLN A 10 12.20 -2.00 -7.22
CA GLN A 10 11.23 -0.91 -7.16
C GLN A 10 10.47 -0.94 -5.84
N HIS A 11 10.04 0.23 -5.38
CA HIS A 11 9.19 0.33 -4.20
C HIS A 11 7.80 -0.22 -4.50
N VAL A 12 7.18 -0.83 -3.49
CA VAL A 12 5.74 -1.12 -3.48
C VAL A 12 5.05 -0.34 -2.38
N PHE A 13 3.78 -0.06 -2.65
CA PHE A 13 2.92 0.81 -1.88
C PHE A 13 1.69 0.00 -1.44
N PRO A 14 1.75 -0.72 -0.31
CA PRO A 14 0.56 -1.33 0.27
C PRO A 14 -0.45 -0.28 0.73
N VAL A 15 -1.72 -0.61 0.53
CA VAL A 15 -2.85 -0.02 1.24
C VAL A 15 -3.11 -0.85 2.49
N VAL A 16 -2.96 -0.20 3.64
CA VAL A 16 -3.14 -0.78 4.97
C VAL A 16 -4.48 -0.33 5.52
N ARG A 17 -5.24 -1.28 6.08
CA ARG A 17 -6.47 -1.04 6.83
C ARG A 17 -6.18 -1.10 8.32
N PHE A 18 -6.74 -0.14 9.05
CA PHE A 18 -6.78 -0.06 10.50
C PHE A 18 -8.23 -0.16 10.96
N ASP A 19 -8.52 -1.10 11.85
CA ASP A 19 -9.81 -1.25 12.50
C ASP A 19 -9.81 -0.53 13.84
N PHE A 20 -10.80 0.35 14.03
CA PHE A 20 -11.00 1.13 15.23
C PHE A 20 -12.26 0.70 15.99
N PRO A 21 -12.21 0.64 17.34
CA PRO A 21 -11.02 0.87 18.17
C PRO A 21 -9.96 -0.23 18.00
N ILE A 22 -8.69 0.15 18.18
CA ILE A 22 -7.58 -0.81 18.17
C ILE A 22 -7.73 -1.72 19.38
N ASN A 23 -7.58 -3.03 19.19
CA ASN A 23 -7.53 -3.98 20.29
C ASN A 23 -6.19 -3.82 21.03
N GLU A 24 -6.21 -3.35 22.28
CA GLU A 24 -4.97 -3.12 23.04
C GLU A 24 -4.26 -4.42 23.45
N GLU A 25 -5.00 -5.52 23.60
CA GLU A 25 -4.41 -6.83 23.95
C GLU A 25 -3.69 -7.47 22.76
N ASP A 26 -4.21 -7.25 21.55
CA ASP A 26 -3.56 -7.68 20.31
C ASP A 26 -3.75 -6.64 19.17
N PRO A 27 -2.93 -5.58 19.14
CA PRO A 27 -3.07 -4.50 18.17
C PRO A 27 -2.86 -4.95 16.73
N TRP A 28 -2.13 -6.05 16.50
CA TRP A 28 -1.84 -6.54 15.16
C TRP A 28 -3.07 -7.11 14.48
N ASN A 29 -4.03 -7.64 15.25
CA ASN A 29 -5.31 -8.09 14.71
C ASN A 29 -6.19 -6.93 14.21
N SER A 30 -5.86 -5.68 14.57
CA SER A 30 -6.53 -4.48 14.06
C SER A 30 -5.90 -3.93 12.78
N ILE A 31 -4.87 -4.58 12.22
CA ILE A 31 -4.13 -4.09 11.05
C ILE A 31 -4.09 -5.16 9.95
N SER A 32 -4.44 -4.80 8.73
CA SER A 32 -4.36 -5.72 7.57
C SER A 32 -3.88 -5.02 6.30
N ILE A 33 -3.12 -5.75 5.47
CA ILE A 33 -2.76 -5.29 4.12
C ILE A 33 -3.90 -5.68 3.17
N VAL A 34 -4.51 -4.68 2.55
CA VAL A 34 -5.67 -4.87 1.65
C VAL A 34 -5.22 -5.18 0.23
N LYS A 35 -4.25 -4.39 -0.26
CA LYS A 35 -3.75 -4.49 -1.64
C LYS A 35 -2.35 -3.87 -1.70
N VAL A 36 -1.54 -4.30 -2.66
CA VAL A 36 -0.19 -3.77 -2.91
C VAL A 36 -0.11 -3.26 -4.35
N PHE A 37 0.42 -2.05 -4.51
CA PHE A 37 0.62 -1.41 -5.81
C PHE A 37 2.11 -1.17 -6.08
N GLU A 38 2.48 -1.13 -7.36
CA GLU A 38 3.83 -0.71 -7.79
C GLU A 38 3.92 0.81 -8.01
N ASN A 39 2.78 1.51 -8.00
CA ASN A 39 2.67 2.95 -8.16
C ASN A 39 2.04 3.61 -6.91
N GLU A 40 2.61 4.73 -6.46
CA GLU A 40 2.19 5.45 -5.26
C GLU A 40 0.83 6.15 -5.42
N ASP A 41 0.59 6.76 -6.58
CA ASP A 41 -0.64 7.49 -6.89
C ASP A 41 -1.83 6.53 -6.95
N GLU A 42 -1.64 5.33 -7.48
CA GLU A 42 -2.64 4.27 -7.50
C GLU A 42 -3.00 3.81 -6.08
N ALA A 43 -2.00 3.57 -5.22
CA ALA A 43 -2.22 3.19 -3.83
C ALA A 43 -2.95 4.28 -3.05
N THR A 44 -2.57 5.55 -3.25
CA THR A 44 -3.16 6.71 -2.59
C THR A 44 -4.61 6.92 -3.04
N SER A 45 -4.86 6.82 -4.35
CA SER A 45 -6.21 6.91 -4.91
C SER A 45 -7.12 5.79 -4.38
N GLU A 46 -6.59 4.57 -4.25
CA GLU A 46 -7.34 3.45 -3.69
C GLU A 46 -7.63 3.62 -2.20
N ALA A 47 -6.65 4.08 -1.41
CA ALA A 47 -6.86 4.38 0.00
C ALA A 47 -7.94 5.46 0.19
N ALA A 48 -7.93 6.52 -0.62
CA ALA A 48 -8.96 7.56 -0.61
C ALA A 48 -10.36 7.00 -0.93
N ARG A 49 -10.46 6.20 -2.00
CA ARG A 49 -11.72 5.53 -2.39
C ARG A 49 -12.26 4.61 -1.29
N LEU A 50 -11.39 3.84 -0.63
CA LEU A 50 -11.79 2.95 0.46
C LEU A 50 -12.23 3.73 1.71
N ASN A 51 -11.56 4.83 2.04
CA ASN A 51 -11.98 5.72 3.12
C ASN A 51 -13.35 6.36 2.84
N GLU A 52 -13.64 6.75 1.59
CA GLU A 52 -14.96 7.27 1.22
C GLU A 52 -16.06 6.21 1.43
N LEU A 53 -15.81 4.97 1.03
CA LEU A 53 -16.78 3.87 1.11
C LEU A 53 -16.98 3.31 2.52
N ASN A 54 -15.90 3.23 3.30
CA ASN A 54 -15.88 2.48 4.56
C ASN A 54 -15.43 3.29 5.78
N GLY A 55 -15.01 4.55 5.62
CA GLY A 55 -14.47 5.38 6.71
C GLY A 55 -15.41 5.54 7.90
N LYS A 56 -16.74 5.54 7.65
CA LYS A 56 -17.76 5.66 8.68
C LYS A 56 -18.03 4.36 9.45
N LYS A 57 -17.42 3.23 9.05
CA LYS A 57 -17.59 1.91 9.67
C LYS A 57 -16.48 1.57 10.68
N GLY A 58 -15.73 2.57 11.14
CA GLY A 58 -14.59 2.36 12.02
C GLY A 58 -13.35 1.81 11.34
N CYS A 59 -13.27 1.87 10.01
CA CYS A 59 -12.10 1.46 9.24
C CYS A 59 -11.36 2.71 8.74
N HIS A 60 -10.04 2.73 8.83
CA HIS A 60 -9.20 3.73 8.18
C HIS A 60 -8.23 3.06 7.23
N TYR A 61 -8.00 3.67 6.06
CA TYR A 61 -7.09 3.15 5.05
C TYR A 61 -5.98 4.15 4.77
N SER A 62 -4.74 3.67 4.69
CA SER A 62 -3.57 4.50 4.40
C SER A 62 -2.62 3.76 3.45
N SER A 63 -1.98 4.48 2.53
CA SER A 63 -0.87 3.97 1.74
C SER A 63 0.45 4.21 2.49
N THR A 64 1.36 3.24 2.45
CA THR A 64 2.72 3.39 3.02
C THR A 64 3.76 2.76 2.12
N ILE A 65 5.00 3.24 2.16
CA ILE A 65 6.13 2.60 1.47
C ILE A 65 6.58 1.43 2.33
N SER A 66 6.41 0.20 1.86
CA SER A 66 6.75 -0.95 2.73
C SER A 66 8.04 -1.64 2.35
N ARG A 67 8.30 -1.90 1.05
CA ARG A 67 9.41 -2.78 0.63
C ARG A 67 9.90 -2.50 -0.78
N LEU A 68 11.12 -2.96 -1.05
CA LEU A 68 11.69 -3.07 -2.39
C LEU A 68 11.45 -4.48 -2.93
N ILE A 69 10.86 -4.58 -4.13
CA ILE A 69 10.69 -5.84 -4.87
C ILE A 69 11.55 -5.83 -6.13
N PRO A 70 11.99 -7.00 -6.67
CA PRO A 70 12.60 -7.04 -7.99
C PRO A 70 11.65 -6.44 -9.02
N LYS A 71 12.16 -5.61 -9.92
CA LYS A 71 11.36 -5.09 -11.05
C LYS A 71 10.87 -6.25 -11.89
N SER A 72 9.57 -6.27 -12.16
CA SER A 72 8.95 -7.17 -13.11
C SER A 72 9.66 -7.02 -14.47
N LYS A 73 10.22 -8.13 -15.00
CA LYS A 73 10.82 -8.11 -16.34
C LYS A 73 9.70 -7.81 -17.34
N PRO A 74 9.87 -6.87 -18.28
CA PRO A 74 8.91 -6.72 -19.35
C PRO A 74 8.78 -8.06 -20.07
N ILE A 75 7.55 -8.54 -20.26
CA ILE A 75 7.26 -9.72 -21.06
C ILE A 75 7.63 -9.34 -22.50
N SER A 76 8.76 -9.85 -22.97
CA SER A 76 9.15 -9.74 -24.37
C SER A 76 8.26 -10.65 -25.20
N ASN A 77 7.39 -10.07 -26.01
CA ASN A 77 6.71 -10.74 -27.12
C ASN A 77 7.68 -11.00 -28.27
#